data_AF-A0A7L3Q3T4-F1
#
_entry.id   AF-A0A7L3Q3T4-F1
#
_cell.length_a   1.000
_cell.length_b   1.000
_cell.length_c   1.000
_cell.angle_alpha   90.00
_cell.angle_beta   90.00
_cell.angle_gamma   90.00
#
_symmetry.space_group_name_H-M   'P 1'
#
loop_
_entity.id
_entity.type
_entity.pdbx_description
1 polymer ?
#
loop_
_entity_poly.entity_id
_entity_poly.type
_entity_poly.pdbx_seq_one_letter_code
_entity_poly.pdbx_strand_id
1 'polypeptide(L)'
;SSPYCFGPREANAQNKPCALANAGPKDVRAKQKHLTSSPNVYFFRSEKKAESDRVQPPLPKTCPSSERGKVAVSKIIDYLRHTTSRETEDSGLEELCNMLDPEHKDISMDLETYHAIMGEWIEDCKRKWEEGATEESSASTEDLEFQAPKNISEAKKTHVWMNVTSGSLEAFGGDVSKGDMETSDLITCVADLQYNNQKLQEENSKLKLTLEAVDETNSKLLADNEHLHQQLKSIQHSVLKAKSLEEELEEARNNLNLSEEKREQILWQNKQLQKENQSLNIKVTSLQEEIIRNSMDTNGLQKKILELSKNTAQLEIQAHVYESTVVNKEASLLQKEQDIKELKLTIVECSSIIETLRAEKNKLLENIQLMQQELISNGLNFPLLYKFNSNIPEGMSSLHCELELAQSSEIIRTEWTSLDETLDREVLLLLQGPEYAGEKFKTIMQNLVSGKVCMD
;
A
#
# COMPACT_ATOMS: atom_id res chain seq x y z
N SER A 1 -59.00 30.75 28.49
CA SER A 1 -57.55 31.04 28.63
C SER A 1 -56.81 30.39 27.48
N SER A 2 -56.39 31.22 26.52
CA SER A 2 -55.46 30.89 25.44
C SER A 2 -54.02 30.90 26.00
N PRO A 3 -52.92 30.69 25.24
CA PRO A 3 -52.64 29.94 23.98
C PRO A 3 -51.44 28.96 24.20
N TYR A 4 -50.98 28.09 23.28
CA TYR A 4 -50.10 28.35 22.12
C TYR A 4 -49.94 26.98 21.39
N CYS A 5 -50.25 26.82 20.09
CA CYS A 5 -49.49 27.26 18.90
C CYS A 5 -48.17 26.46 18.71
N PHE A 6 -47.74 25.97 17.55
CA PHE A 6 -48.12 26.18 16.14
C PHE A 6 -47.62 24.98 15.31
N GLY A 7 -48.53 24.40 14.52
CA GLY A 7 -48.49 24.24 13.05
C GLY A 7 -47.23 23.85 12.22
N PRO A 8 -47.48 23.50 10.94
CA PRO A 8 -46.69 22.56 10.13
C PRO A 8 -46.02 23.22 8.91
N ARG A 9 -45.24 22.46 8.11
CA ARG A 9 -45.02 22.83 6.70
C ARG A 9 -44.70 21.64 5.78
N GLU A 10 -45.57 21.51 4.78
CA GLU A 10 -45.43 20.70 3.56
C GLU A 10 -44.51 21.37 2.53
N ALA A 11 -43.91 20.53 1.67
CA ALA A 11 -43.64 20.70 0.23
C ALA A 11 -42.90 19.41 -0.21
N ASN A 12 -43.51 18.40 -0.86
CA ASN A 12 -44.09 18.29 -2.20
C ASN A 12 -43.19 18.78 -3.34
N ALA A 13 -42.57 17.84 -4.09
CA ALA A 13 -42.49 17.85 -5.56
C ALA A 13 -41.91 16.52 -6.14
N GLN A 14 -42.78 15.84 -6.89
CA GLN A 14 -42.54 15.19 -8.21
C GLN A 14 -41.74 13.88 -8.37
N ASN A 15 -42.50 12.77 -8.36
CA ASN A 15 -42.68 11.76 -9.43
C ASN A 15 -41.69 11.67 -10.63
N LYS A 16 -40.96 10.52 -10.69
CA LYS A 16 -41.03 9.39 -11.69
C LYS A 16 -40.77 9.64 -13.21
N PRO A 17 -40.50 8.59 -14.05
CA PRO A 17 -39.47 7.52 -14.05
C PRO A 17 -39.01 7.15 -15.51
N CYS A 18 -38.50 5.90 -15.72
CA CYS A 18 -38.25 5.13 -16.97
C CYS A 18 -36.75 4.96 -17.34
N ALA A 19 -36.22 3.81 -17.79
CA ALA A 19 -36.74 2.50 -18.22
C ALA A 19 -35.61 1.44 -18.02
N LEU A 20 -35.90 0.25 -17.45
CA LEU A 20 -36.01 -1.04 -18.17
C LEU A 20 -34.99 -1.30 -19.30
N ALA A 21 -34.07 -2.24 -19.06
CA ALA A 21 -33.80 -3.33 -20.01
C ALA A 21 -33.15 -4.52 -19.30
N ASN A 22 -33.86 -5.64 -19.37
CA ASN A 22 -33.45 -6.99 -19.00
C ASN A 22 -32.33 -7.52 -19.91
N ALA A 23 -31.40 -8.30 -19.35
CA ALA A 23 -30.95 -9.57 -19.93
C ALA A 23 -30.13 -10.36 -18.90
N GLY A 24 -30.68 -11.49 -18.46
CA GLY A 24 -29.96 -12.51 -17.69
C GLY A 24 -29.08 -13.42 -18.57
N PRO A 25 -28.65 -14.60 -18.07
CA PRO A 25 -27.25 -14.85 -17.78
C PRO A 25 -26.66 -16.03 -18.59
N LYS A 26 -25.34 -16.14 -18.64
CA LYS A 26 -24.64 -17.40 -18.98
C LYS A 26 -23.47 -17.68 -18.04
N ASP A 27 -23.74 -18.65 -17.18
CA ASP A 27 -22.83 -19.58 -16.53
C ASP A 27 -21.76 -20.14 -17.50
N VAL A 28 -20.49 -20.25 -17.07
CA VAL A 28 -19.62 -21.43 -17.25
C VAL A 28 -18.37 -21.27 -16.35
N ARG A 29 -18.36 -22.05 -15.27
CA ARG A 29 -17.29 -22.96 -14.80
C ARG A 29 -15.82 -22.47 -14.71
N ALA A 30 -15.37 -22.39 -13.45
CA ALA A 30 -14.09 -22.80 -12.85
C ALA A 30 -12.93 -23.25 -13.76
N LYS A 31 -11.72 -22.72 -13.47
CA LYS A 31 -10.49 -23.52 -13.35
C LYS A 31 -9.44 -22.81 -12.48
N GLN A 32 -9.30 -23.32 -11.27
CA GLN A 32 -8.18 -23.12 -10.36
C GLN A 32 -6.94 -23.82 -10.96
N LYS A 33 -5.82 -23.11 -11.04
CA LYS A 33 -4.50 -23.69 -11.34
C LYS A 33 -3.51 -23.19 -10.29
N HIS A 34 -3.17 -24.09 -9.38
CA HIS A 34 -1.94 -24.03 -8.58
C HIS A 34 -0.76 -24.43 -9.48
N LEU A 35 0.37 -23.73 -9.36
CA LEU A 35 1.75 -24.09 -9.74
C LEU A 35 2.63 -22.95 -9.18
N THR A 36 3.16 -23.03 -7.96
CA THR A 36 4.54 -23.44 -7.63
C THR A 36 5.57 -23.17 -8.73
N SER A 37 6.53 -22.25 -8.50
CA SER A 37 7.97 -22.47 -8.74
C SER A 37 8.74 -21.15 -8.57
N SER A 38 9.60 -21.09 -7.55
CA SER A 38 10.72 -20.14 -7.48
C SER A 38 11.77 -20.48 -8.55
N PRO A 39 12.62 -19.51 -8.94
CA PRO A 39 14.01 -19.85 -9.21
C PRO A 39 14.96 -18.92 -8.46
N ASN A 40 15.71 -19.55 -7.56
CA ASN A 40 16.96 -19.04 -7.00
C ASN A 40 18.04 -19.26 -8.08
N VAL A 41 18.74 -18.21 -8.50
CA VAL A 41 19.86 -18.32 -9.46
C VAL A 41 21.13 -17.80 -8.80
N TYR A 42 21.98 -18.75 -8.42
CA TYR A 42 23.40 -18.51 -8.13
C TYR A 42 24.16 -18.39 -9.45
N PHE A 43 24.94 -17.32 -9.61
CA PHE A 43 26.04 -17.26 -10.57
C PHE A 43 27.34 -16.99 -9.83
N PHE A 44 28.20 -18.01 -9.74
CA PHE A 44 29.64 -17.82 -9.62
C PHE A 44 30.24 -17.84 -11.02
N ARG A 45 30.95 -16.77 -11.40
CA ARG A 45 32.07 -16.86 -12.35
C ARG A 45 33.13 -15.85 -11.94
N SER A 46 34.21 -16.35 -11.38
CA SER A 46 35.47 -15.64 -11.21
C SER A 46 36.31 -15.82 -12.47
N GLU A 47 36.86 -14.73 -13.02
CA GLU A 47 38.30 -14.40 -13.00
C GLU A 47 38.65 -13.29 -14.03
N LYS A 48 39.26 -12.20 -13.50
CA LYS A 48 40.48 -11.48 -13.96
C LYS A 48 40.50 -10.83 -15.36
N LYS A 49 41.04 -9.62 -15.60
CA LYS A 49 41.79 -8.60 -14.82
C LYS A 49 41.80 -7.27 -15.62
N ALA A 50 41.77 -6.14 -14.89
CA ALA A 50 42.34 -4.80 -15.13
C ALA A 50 42.27 -4.10 -16.50
N GLU A 51 41.64 -2.92 -16.53
CA GLU A 51 42.12 -1.73 -17.26
C GLU A 51 41.53 -0.45 -16.64
N SER A 52 42.43 0.42 -16.16
CA SER A 52 42.37 1.88 -15.96
C SER A 52 41.23 2.55 -15.17
N ASP A 53 41.63 3.29 -14.14
CA ASP A 53 40.86 4.36 -13.49
C ASP A 53 40.20 5.28 -14.52
N ARG A 54 38.87 5.34 -14.49
CA ARG A 54 38.08 6.43 -15.06
C ARG A 54 37.34 7.08 -13.90
N VAL A 55 37.72 8.31 -13.57
CA VAL A 55 36.97 9.17 -12.65
C VAL A 55 35.59 9.41 -13.28
N GLN A 56 34.57 8.71 -12.78
CA GLN A 56 33.18 8.94 -13.20
C GLN A 56 32.63 10.19 -12.49
N PRO A 57 32.00 11.12 -13.21
CA PRO A 57 31.34 12.26 -12.59
C PRO A 57 30.16 11.81 -11.70
N PRO A 58 29.85 12.55 -10.63
CA PRO A 58 28.83 12.15 -9.65
C PRO A 58 27.43 12.08 -10.29
N LEU A 59 26.73 10.97 -10.01
CA LEU A 59 25.39 10.67 -10.52
C LEU A 59 24.29 11.18 -9.56
N PRO A 60 23.22 11.81 -10.06
CA PRO A 60 22.04 12.15 -9.26
C PRO A 60 21.26 10.89 -8.88
N LYS A 61 21.32 10.50 -7.60
CA LYS A 61 20.52 9.41 -7.03
C LYS A 61 19.18 9.93 -6.49
N THR A 62 18.27 10.30 -7.40
CA THR A 62 16.81 10.29 -7.20
C THR A 62 16.10 10.81 -8.44
N CYS A 63 15.48 9.92 -9.22
CA CYS A 63 14.36 10.30 -10.08
C CYS A 63 13.26 9.23 -10.00
N PRO A 64 12.02 9.62 -9.66
CA PRO A 64 10.90 8.70 -9.68
C PRO A 64 10.55 8.36 -11.13
N SER A 65 10.11 7.13 -11.32
CA SER A 65 9.72 6.52 -12.58
C SER A 65 8.58 7.27 -13.28
N SER A 66 8.88 8.24 -14.13
CA SER A 66 8.09 8.56 -15.34
C SER A 66 8.75 9.68 -16.16
N GLU A 67 9.84 9.35 -16.85
CA GLU A 67 10.12 9.70 -18.25
C GLU A 67 11.47 9.09 -18.60
N ARG A 68 11.48 8.27 -19.65
CA ARG A 68 12.54 7.29 -19.92
C ARG A 68 13.79 8.00 -20.46
N GLY A 69 14.66 8.42 -19.55
CA GLY A 69 16.08 8.66 -19.83
C GLY A 69 16.51 10.08 -20.20
N LYS A 70 15.68 11.12 -20.00
CA LYS A 70 16.05 12.53 -20.28
C LYS A 70 15.83 13.43 -19.07
N VAL A 71 16.77 14.33 -18.80
CA VAL A 71 16.73 15.28 -17.67
C VAL A 71 16.98 16.69 -18.20
N ALA A 72 16.19 17.67 -17.74
CA ALA A 72 16.34 19.08 -18.10
C ALA A 72 17.65 19.66 -17.54
N VAL A 73 18.32 20.52 -18.32
CA VAL A 73 19.62 21.12 -17.97
C VAL A 73 19.53 21.93 -16.68
N SER A 74 18.44 22.67 -16.46
CA SER A 74 18.19 23.42 -15.22
C SER A 74 18.31 22.54 -13.97
N LYS A 75 17.71 21.35 -13.99
CA LYS A 75 17.74 20.40 -12.86
C LYS A 75 19.12 19.79 -12.62
N ILE A 76 19.90 19.61 -13.69
CA ILE A 76 21.28 19.09 -13.60
C ILE A 76 22.17 20.15 -12.95
N ILE A 77 22.08 21.41 -13.42
CA ILE A 77 22.85 22.53 -12.88
C ILE A 77 22.47 22.82 -11.42
N ASP A 78 21.18 22.80 -11.08
CA ASP A 78 20.72 22.97 -9.69
C ASP A 78 21.25 21.86 -8.78
N TYR A 79 21.23 20.61 -9.24
CA TYR A 79 21.78 19.49 -8.49
C TYR A 79 23.30 19.63 -8.27
N LEU A 80 24.04 20.02 -9.30
CA LEU A 80 25.49 20.26 -9.19
C LEU A 80 25.77 21.41 -8.22
N ARG A 81 25.04 22.52 -8.33
CA ARG A 81 25.14 23.66 -7.39
C ARG A 81 24.96 23.23 -5.93
N HIS A 82 23.95 22.40 -5.67
CA HIS A 82 23.66 21.89 -4.33
C HIS A 82 24.70 20.89 -3.81
N THR A 83 25.28 20.07 -4.70
CA THR A 83 26.23 19.02 -4.30
C THR A 83 27.68 19.51 -4.19
N THR A 84 28.06 20.54 -4.93
CA THR A 84 29.41 21.11 -4.90
C THR A 84 29.52 22.36 -4.02
N SER A 85 28.43 22.78 -3.36
CA SER A 85 28.37 23.97 -2.49
C SER A 85 29.00 25.23 -3.13
N ARG A 86 28.82 25.39 -4.44
CA ARG A 86 29.33 26.53 -5.21
C ARG A 86 28.25 27.63 -5.25
N GLU A 87 28.60 28.83 -4.78
CA GLU A 87 27.69 29.98 -4.72
C GLU A 87 27.33 30.51 -6.13
N THR A 88 26.33 31.39 -6.21
CA THR A 88 25.73 31.88 -7.46
C THR A 88 26.68 32.62 -8.40
N GLU A 89 27.89 32.98 -7.94
CA GLU A 89 28.92 33.68 -8.74
C GLU A 89 30.01 32.74 -9.28
N ASP A 90 29.77 31.44 -9.28
CA ASP A 90 30.71 30.47 -9.80
C ASP A 90 30.73 30.45 -11.34
N SER A 91 31.71 31.15 -11.91
CA SER A 91 31.98 31.23 -13.35
C SER A 91 32.10 29.86 -14.05
N GLY A 92 32.53 28.81 -13.33
CA GLY A 92 32.69 27.47 -13.91
C GLY A 92 31.36 26.74 -14.15
N LEU A 93 30.35 26.95 -13.29
CA LEU A 93 29.05 26.30 -13.45
C LEU A 93 28.20 26.99 -14.53
N GLU A 94 28.39 28.30 -14.71
CA GLU A 94 27.77 29.06 -15.80
C GLU A 94 28.34 28.66 -17.17
N GLU A 95 29.66 28.43 -17.25
CA GLU A 95 30.30 27.89 -18.45
C GLU A 95 29.77 26.50 -18.82
N LEU A 96 29.59 25.63 -17.82
CA LEU A 96 28.96 24.32 -18.01
C LEU A 96 27.50 24.45 -18.48
N CYS A 97 26.75 25.40 -17.94
CA CYS A 97 25.38 25.69 -18.38
C CYS A 97 25.35 26.09 -19.87
N ASN A 98 26.26 26.94 -20.31
CA ASN A 98 26.39 27.37 -21.71
C ASN A 98 26.78 26.23 -22.67
N MET A 99 27.58 25.26 -22.21
CA MET A 99 27.91 24.06 -23.01
C MET A 99 26.75 23.06 -23.09
N LEU A 100 25.95 22.96 -22.02
CA LEU A 100 24.81 22.06 -21.97
C LEU A 100 23.59 22.61 -22.73
N ASP A 101 23.41 23.92 -22.74
CA ASP A 101 22.29 24.60 -23.41
C ASP A 101 22.69 25.98 -23.95
N PRO A 102 23.34 26.03 -25.14
CA PRO A 102 23.81 27.28 -25.75
C PRO A 102 22.69 28.27 -26.11
N GLU A 103 21.44 27.79 -26.21
CA GLU A 103 20.28 28.61 -26.54
C GLU A 103 19.42 28.97 -25.31
N HIS A 104 19.79 28.51 -24.11
CA HIS A 104 19.06 28.66 -22.85
C HIS A 104 17.56 28.30 -22.95
N LYS A 105 17.24 27.21 -23.64
CA LYS A 105 15.86 26.70 -23.85
C LYS A 105 15.43 25.60 -22.89
N ASP A 106 16.27 25.26 -21.92
CA ASP A 106 16.13 24.16 -20.95
C ASP A 106 15.84 22.82 -21.62
N ILE A 107 16.76 22.43 -22.52
CA ILE A 107 16.61 21.21 -23.32
C ILE A 107 16.70 19.98 -22.41
N SER A 108 15.83 18.98 -22.63
CA SER A 108 15.93 17.70 -21.94
C SER A 108 16.96 16.80 -22.61
N MET A 109 17.98 16.40 -21.85
CA MET A 109 19.16 15.72 -22.35
C MET A 109 19.26 14.29 -21.81
N ASP A 110 19.70 13.36 -22.66
CA ASP A 110 19.93 11.97 -22.26
C ASP A 110 21.28 11.76 -21.56
N LEU A 111 21.42 10.58 -20.95
CA LEU A 111 22.60 10.25 -20.15
C LEU A 111 23.90 10.20 -20.99
N GLU A 112 23.81 9.78 -22.25
CA GLU A 112 24.97 9.65 -23.12
C GLU A 112 25.50 11.03 -23.54
N THR A 113 24.59 11.93 -23.88
CA THR A 113 24.90 13.33 -24.20
C THR A 113 25.45 14.06 -22.96
N TYR A 114 24.87 13.81 -21.79
CA TYR A 114 25.40 14.35 -20.52
C TYR A 114 26.84 13.90 -20.25
N HIS A 115 27.15 12.62 -20.42
CA HIS A 115 28.51 12.12 -20.22
C HIS A 115 29.49 12.68 -21.24
N ALA A 116 29.09 12.87 -22.49
CA ALA A 116 29.94 13.45 -23.52
C ALA A 116 30.32 14.90 -23.16
N ILE A 117 29.33 15.74 -22.81
CA ILE A 117 29.56 17.16 -22.50
C ILE A 117 30.29 17.32 -21.16
N MET A 118 29.93 16.54 -20.13
CA MET A 118 30.67 16.56 -18.87
C MET A 118 32.12 16.09 -19.03
N GLY A 119 32.36 15.12 -19.93
CA GLY A 119 33.72 14.67 -20.25
C GLY A 119 34.54 15.78 -20.90
N GLU A 120 33.97 16.49 -21.88
CA GLU A 120 34.59 17.62 -22.55
C GLU A 120 34.87 18.78 -21.58
N TRP A 121 33.93 19.09 -20.70
CA TRP A 121 34.11 20.13 -19.68
C TRP A 121 35.21 19.79 -18.68
N ILE A 122 35.27 18.55 -18.17
CA ILE A 122 36.33 18.11 -17.26
C ILE A 122 37.69 18.20 -17.95
N GLU A 123 37.76 17.85 -19.23
CA GLU A 123 38.98 17.97 -20.02
C GLU A 123 39.37 19.44 -20.23
N ASP A 124 38.40 20.32 -20.46
CA ASP A 124 38.62 21.78 -20.57
C ASP A 124 39.09 22.40 -19.24
N CYS A 125 38.50 21.99 -18.11
CA CYS A 125 38.99 22.36 -16.79
C CYS A 125 40.44 21.92 -16.56
N LYS A 126 40.79 20.71 -17.04
CA LYS A 126 42.16 20.19 -16.92
C LYS A 126 43.15 20.98 -17.79
N ARG A 127 42.76 21.36 -19.01
CA ARG A 127 43.56 22.22 -19.89
C ARG A 127 43.79 23.60 -19.29
N LYS A 128 42.74 24.24 -18.76
CA LYS A 128 42.85 25.55 -18.09
C LYS A 128 43.78 25.51 -16.87
N TRP A 129 43.78 24.41 -16.12
CA TRP A 129 44.71 24.21 -15.01
C TRP A 129 46.17 24.04 -15.46
N GLU A 130 46.41 23.36 -16.59
CA GLU A 130 47.75 23.17 -17.16
C GLU A 130 48.30 24.44 -17.83
N GLU A 131 47.45 25.27 -18.45
CA GLU A 131 47.82 26.59 -19.00
C GLU A 131 48.10 27.63 -17.90
N GLY A 132 47.29 27.68 -16.83
CA GLY A 132 47.51 28.58 -15.70
C GLY A 132 48.79 28.28 -14.90
N ALA A 133 49.20 27.01 -14.84
CA ALA A 133 50.45 26.59 -14.20
C ALA A 133 51.72 27.03 -14.96
N THR A 134 51.58 27.41 -16.24
CA THR A 134 52.71 27.79 -17.10
C THR A 134 52.93 29.31 -17.12
N GLU A 135 51.91 30.14 -16.84
CA GLU A 135 52.01 31.60 -16.86
C GLU A 135 52.33 32.27 -15.51
N GLU A 136 52.21 31.57 -14.37
CA GLU A 136 52.56 32.14 -13.04
C GLU A 136 53.98 31.77 -12.55
N SER A 137 54.76 31.04 -13.35
CA SER A 137 56.15 30.68 -13.03
C SER A 137 57.16 31.74 -13.49
N SER A 138 56.96 33.00 -13.08
CA SER A 138 57.98 34.04 -13.23
C SER A 138 58.08 34.99 -12.03
N ALA A 139 57.76 34.51 -10.83
CA ALA A 139 58.15 35.22 -9.62
C ALA A 139 58.30 34.27 -8.43
N SER A 140 59.49 34.32 -7.84
CA SER A 140 59.77 34.10 -6.42
C SER A 140 60.09 32.67 -5.94
N THR A 141 61.39 32.50 -5.70
CA THR A 141 61.98 31.96 -4.47
C THR A 141 62.04 30.44 -4.31
N GLU A 142 63.15 29.89 -4.82
CA GLU A 142 64.16 29.06 -4.13
C GLU A 142 63.87 28.49 -2.72
N ASP A 143 64.45 27.31 -2.46
CA ASP A 143 64.53 26.49 -1.24
C ASP A 143 63.34 25.52 -1.00
N LEU A 144 63.48 24.19 -0.83
CA LEU A 144 64.60 23.37 -0.35
C LEU A 144 64.24 21.87 -0.59
N GLU A 145 64.84 21.17 -1.57
CA GLU A 145 64.98 19.71 -1.52
C GLU A 145 66.01 19.19 -2.53
N PHE A 146 66.73 18.12 -2.14
CA PHE A 146 67.89 17.45 -2.76
C PHE A 146 69.29 17.92 -2.33
N GLN A 147 69.67 17.58 -1.08
CA GLN A 147 71.06 17.20 -0.82
C GLN A 147 71.27 15.72 -1.18
N ALA A 148 71.73 15.49 -2.40
CA ALA A 148 72.50 14.30 -2.74
C ALA A 148 73.96 14.72 -2.94
N PRO A 149 74.93 14.33 -2.09
CA PRO A 149 76.32 14.49 -2.44
C PRO A 149 76.71 13.35 -3.39
N LYS A 150 76.56 13.59 -4.70
CA LYS A 150 77.45 13.00 -5.71
C LYS A 150 78.74 13.81 -5.74
N ASN A 151 79.86 13.11 -5.95
CA ASN A 151 81.26 13.56 -5.95
C ASN A 151 81.82 13.59 -4.51
N ILE A 152 82.85 12.81 -4.16
CA ILE A 152 84.22 12.88 -4.70
C ILE A 152 84.77 11.46 -4.89
N SER A 153 84.99 11.10 -6.16
CA SER A 153 86.09 10.22 -6.54
C SER A 153 87.40 10.98 -6.30
N GLU A 154 88.46 10.27 -5.91
CA GLU A 154 89.84 10.74 -5.77
C GLU A 154 90.17 11.61 -4.55
N ALA A 155 90.13 11.01 -3.35
CA ALA A 155 91.11 11.33 -2.32
C ALA A 155 92.33 10.42 -2.49
N LYS A 156 93.12 10.77 -3.51
CA LYS A 156 94.58 10.83 -3.51
C LYS A 156 95.21 10.14 -2.30
N LYS A 157 95.99 9.08 -2.59
CA LYS A 157 97.22 8.79 -1.87
C LYS A 157 97.88 10.13 -1.54
N THR A 158 97.77 10.58 -0.30
CA THR A 158 98.70 11.55 0.27
C THR A 158 100.01 10.80 0.45
N HIS A 159 100.64 10.49 -0.68
CA HIS A 159 102.08 10.59 -0.77
C HIS A 159 102.35 12.01 -0.31
N VAL A 160 102.77 12.15 0.94
CA VAL A 160 103.39 13.37 1.42
C VAL A 160 104.63 13.52 0.56
N TRP A 161 104.46 14.17 -0.59
CA TRP A 161 105.48 14.90 -1.28
C TRP A 161 105.84 16.04 -0.33
N MET A 162 106.65 15.73 0.67
CA MET A 162 107.49 16.73 1.28
C MET A 162 108.62 16.93 0.29
N ASN A 163 108.61 18.12 -0.29
CA ASN A 163 109.64 18.66 -1.16
C ASN A 163 111.01 18.38 -0.52
N VAL A 164 111.75 17.46 -1.13
CA VAL A 164 113.20 17.40 -0.98
C VAL A 164 113.71 18.68 -1.62
N THR A 165 113.76 19.77 -0.85
CA THR A 165 114.65 20.86 -1.17
C THR A 165 116.04 20.30 -0.98
N SER A 166 116.69 19.95 -2.09
CA SER A 166 118.11 19.67 -2.18
C SER A 166 118.90 20.89 -1.69
N GLY A 167 119.01 21.03 -0.37
CA GLY A 167 119.92 21.94 0.29
C GLY A 167 121.32 21.35 0.24
N SER A 168 122.03 21.65 -0.84
CA SER A 168 123.48 21.90 -0.88
C SER A 168 124.29 21.22 0.23
N LEU A 169 124.65 19.95 0.04
CA LEU A 169 125.73 19.31 0.80
C LEU A 169 127.05 19.58 0.07
N GLU A 170 127.52 20.82 0.17
CA GLU A 170 128.93 21.14 -0.06
C GLU A 170 129.51 21.69 1.24
N ALA A 171 130.79 21.38 1.47
CA ALA A 171 131.60 21.72 2.63
C ALA A 171 131.36 20.86 3.89
N PHE A 172 132.01 19.70 3.92
CA PHE A 172 133.17 19.49 4.80
C PHE A 172 134.03 18.36 4.22
N GLY A 173 134.66 18.64 3.08
CA GLY A 173 135.99 18.09 2.81
C GLY A 173 136.96 18.90 3.65
N GLY A 174 137.33 18.39 4.83
CA GLY A 174 138.16 19.11 5.79
C GLY A 174 138.89 18.11 6.68
N ASP A 175 140.15 17.89 6.30
CA ASP A 175 141.21 17.13 6.97
C ASP A 175 140.89 15.71 7.46
N VAL A 176 141.48 14.75 6.75
CA VAL A 176 141.97 13.52 7.35
C VAL A 176 142.87 13.93 8.50
N SER A 177 142.34 13.91 9.73
CA SER A 177 143.12 14.05 10.96
C SER A 177 144.15 12.93 10.94
N LYS A 178 145.35 13.30 10.49
CA LYS A 178 146.58 12.53 10.54
C LYS A 178 147.12 12.58 11.97
N GLY A 179 146.30 12.12 12.91
CA GLY A 179 146.72 11.64 14.22
C GLY A 179 146.49 10.14 14.19
N ASP A 180 147.41 9.35 14.75
CA ASP A 180 147.30 7.89 14.88
C ASP A 180 145.90 7.50 15.41
N MET A 181 144.97 7.24 14.50
CA MET A 181 143.82 6.40 14.78
C MET A 181 144.40 5.00 14.75
N GLU A 182 144.83 4.53 15.91
CA GLU A 182 145.32 3.17 16.06
C GLU A 182 144.28 2.23 15.43
N THR A 183 144.72 1.28 14.62
CA THR A 183 143.85 0.33 13.88
C THR A 183 142.70 -0.22 14.75
N SER A 184 142.92 -0.31 16.06
CA SER A 184 141.96 -0.62 17.13
C SER A 184 140.71 0.28 17.19
N ASP A 185 140.82 1.60 17.04
CA ASP A 185 139.69 2.54 17.13
C ASP A 185 138.79 2.45 15.89
N LEU A 186 139.39 2.26 14.71
CA LEU A 186 138.66 1.99 13.46
C LEU A 186 137.94 0.64 13.50
N ILE A 187 138.59 -0.40 14.03
CA ILE A 187 137.98 -1.72 14.22
C ILE A 187 136.78 -1.62 15.18
N THR A 188 136.90 -0.86 16.27
CA THR A 188 135.82 -0.64 17.24
C THR A 188 134.64 0.11 16.60
N CYS A 189 134.90 1.18 15.86
CA CYS A 189 133.86 1.92 15.13
C CYS A 189 133.14 1.04 14.08
N VAL A 190 133.89 0.22 13.35
CA VAL A 190 133.31 -0.74 12.39
C VAL A 190 132.46 -1.80 13.09
N ALA A 191 132.89 -2.31 14.24
CA ALA A 191 132.13 -3.28 15.03
C ALA A 191 130.81 -2.68 15.56
N ASP A 192 130.84 -1.45 16.07
CA ASP A 192 129.64 -0.75 16.52
C ASP A 192 128.67 -0.46 15.37
N LEU A 193 129.18 -0.05 14.20
CA LEU A 193 128.35 0.15 13.01
C LEU A 193 127.73 -1.17 12.52
N GLN A 194 128.49 -2.27 12.51
CA GLN A 194 127.98 -3.61 12.16
C GLN A 194 126.90 -4.06 13.14
N TYR A 195 127.11 -3.88 14.44
CA TYR A 195 126.12 -4.16 15.47
C TYR A 195 124.86 -3.30 15.31
N ASN A 196 125.02 -2.00 15.08
CA ASN A 196 123.90 -1.08 14.84
C ASN A 196 123.14 -1.43 13.55
N ASN A 197 123.83 -1.85 12.49
CA ASN A 197 123.20 -2.29 11.24
C ASN A 197 122.40 -3.58 11.44
N GLN A 198 122.96 -4.57 12.14
CA GLN A 198 122.26 -5.81 12.50
C GLN A 198 121.00 -5.52 13.34
N LYS A 199 121.12 -4.64 14.34
CA LYS A 199 119.98 -4.20 15.16
C LYS A 199 118.91 -3.48 14.34
N LEU A 200 119.31 -2.60 13.42
CA LEU A 200 118.38 -1.95 12.48
C LEU A 200 117.69 -2.96 11.56
N GLN A 201 118.41 -3.98 11.10
CA GLN A 201 117.85 -5.03 10.26
C GLN A 201 116.83 -5.90 11.02
N GLU A 202 117.11 -6.22 12.28
CA GLU A 202 116.18 -6.92 13.17
C GLU A 202 114.91 -6.09 13.41
N GLU A 203 115.05 -4.81 13.76
CA GLU A 203 113.90 -3.91 13.92
C GLU A 203 113.12 -3.73 12.60
N ASN A 204 113.79 -3.66 11.45
CA ASN A 204 113.13 -3.59 10.15
C ASN A 204 112.35 -4.89 9.84
N SER A 205 112.91 -6.05 10.17
CA SER A 205 112.22 -7.33 10.03
C SER A 205 110.98 -7.42 10.93
N LYS A 206 111.07 -6.90 12.16
CA LYS A 206 109.97 -6.82 13.12
C LYS A 206 108.88 -5.86 12.64
N LEU A 207 109.27 -4.68 12.16
CA LEU A 207 108.34 -3.70 11.58
C LEU A 207 107.61 -4.30 10.38
N LYS A 208 108.31 -5.03 9.51
CA LYS A 208 107.69 -5.73 8.37
C LYS A 208 106.65 -6.76 8.81
N LEU A 209 106.96 -7.61 9.79
CA LEU A 209 105.99 -8.56 10.34
C LEU A 209 104.78 -7.86 10.98
N THR A 210 105.01 -6.76 11.71
CA THR A 210 103.90 -5.98 12.27
C THR A 210 103.06 -5.31 11.18
N LEU A 211 103.68 -4.84 10.09
CA LEU A 211 102.98 -4.27 8.95
C LEU A 211 102.12 -5.32 8.26
N GLU A 212 102.67 -6.50 7.98
CA GLU A 212 101.93 -7.62 7.38
C GLU A 212 100.74 -8.05 8.27
N ALA A 213 100.92 -8.10 9.59
CA ALA A 213 99.83 -8.38 10.52
C ALA A 213 98.75 -7.28 10.52
N VAL A 214 99.15 -6.02 10.43
CA VAL A 214 98.21 -4.89 10.30
C VAL A 214 97.48 -4.93 8.96
N ASP A 215 98.16 -5.25 7.86
CA ASP A 215 97.54 -5.35 6.52
C ASP A 215 96.52 -6.51 6.44
N GLU A 216 96.82 -7.66 7.07
CA GLU A 216 95.89 -8.79 7.17
C GLU A 216 94.65 -8.42 7.99
N THR A 217 94.84 -7.77 9.15
CA THR A 217 93.71 -7.32 9.99
C THR A 217 92.87 -6.25 9.29
N ASN A 218 93.48 -5.33 8.55
CA ASN A 218 92.78 -4.32 7.76
C ASN A 218 91.97 -4.94 6.61
N SER A 219 92.55 -5.92 5.91
CA SER A 219 91.85 -6.67 4.84
C SER A 219 90.63 -7.41 5.39
N LYS A 220 90.75 -8.02 6.57
CA LYS A 220 89.63 -8.65 7.27
C LYS A 220 88.54 -7.64 7.67
N LEU A 221 88.92 -6.49 8.24
CA LEU A 221 87.97 -5.43 8.59
C LEU A 221 87.22 -4.88 7.38
N LEU A 222 87.89 -4.77 6.22
CA LEU A 222 87.25 -4.34 4.98
C LEU A 222 86.22 -5.36 4.50
N ALA A 223 86.52 -6.66 4.57
CA ALA A 223 85.57 -7.73 4.25
C ALA A 223 84.36 -7.73 5.20
N ASP A 224 84.59 -7.55 6.51
CA ASP A 224 83.53 -7.45 7.51
C ASP A 224 82.64 -6.20 7.25
N ASN A 225 83.24 -5.07 6.84
CA ASN A 225 82.51 -3.85 6.49
C ASN A 225 81.60 -4.05 5.27
N GLU A 226 82.11 -4.68 4.20
CA GLU A 226 81.32 -4.99 3.01
C GLU A 226 80.17 -5.97 3.35
N HIS A 227 80.43 -6.98 4.18
CA HIS A 227 79.39 -7.88 4.66
C HIS A 227 78.31 -7.12 5.44
N LEU A 228 78.68 -6.25 6.38
CA LEU A 228 77.71 -5.43 7.14
C LEU A 228 76.90 -4.51 6.23
N HIS A 229 77.53 -3.93 5.20
CA HIS A 229 76.83 -3.11 4.21
C HIS A 229 75.80 -3.90 3.40
N GLN A 230 76.15 -5.12 2.99
CA GLN A 230 75.20 -6.03 2.31
C GLN A 230 74.05 -6.44 3.23
N GLN A 231 74.32 -6.71 4.51
CA GLN A 231 73.28 -6.96 5.51
C GLN A 231 72.36 -5.75 5.67
N LEU A 232 72.91 -4.54 5.79
CA LEU A 232 72.12 -3.31 5.92
C LEU A 232 71.21 -3.10 4.71
N LYS A 233 71.70 -3.33 3.48
CA LYS A 233 70.87 -3.27 2.26
C LYS A 233 69.74 -4.29 2.27
N SER A 234 70.01 -5.53 2.68
CA SER A 234 69.00 -6.59 2.79
C SER A 234 67.93 -6.24 3.83
N ILE A 235 68.34 -5.75 5.00
CA ILE A 235 67.44 -5.29 6.05
C ILE A 235 66.60 -4.11 5.54
N GLN A 236 67.21 -3.12 4.88
CA GLN A 236 66.51 -1.98 4.32
C GLN A 236 65.44 -2.41 3.29
N HIS A 237 65.77 -3.36 2.40
CA HIS A 237 64.81 -3.91 1.46
C HIS A 237 63.65 -4.62 2.19
N SER A 238 63.96 -5.45 3.20
CA SER A 238 62.95 -6.14 4.01
C SER A 238 62.01 -5.15 4.73
N VAL A 239 62.55 -4.06 5.28
CA VAL A 239 61.78 -2.99 5.94
C VAL A 239 60.83 -2.30 4.96
N LEU A 240 61.28 -1.98 3.75
CA LEU A 240 60.40 -1.38 2.73
C LEU A 240 59.26 -2.32 2.35
N LYS A 241 59.54 -3.62 2.21
CA LYS A 241 58.51 -4.63 1.95
C LYS A 241 57.52 -4.74 3.11
N ALA A 242 58.00 -4.68 4.36
CA ALA A 242 57.13 -4.71 5.53
C ALA A 242 56.19 -3.50 5.58
N LYS A 243 56.67 -2.29 5.24
CA LYS A 243 55.84 -1.07 5.16
C LYS A 243 54.73 -1.18 4.10
N SER A 244 55.06 -1.67 2.91
CA SER A 244 54.05 -1.89 1.86
C SER A 244 52.98 -2.91 2.29
N LEU A 245 53.37 -3.99 2.98
CA LEU A 245 52.40 -4.95 3.52
C LEU A 245 51.55 -4.37 4.65
N GLU A 246 52.10 -3.45 5.46
CA GLU A 246 51.36 -2.73 6.49
C GLU A 246 50.28 -1.82 5.88
N GLU A 247 50.60 -1.10 4.80
CA GLU A 247 49.65 -0.30 4.03
C GLU A 247 48.54 -1.16 3.42
N GLU A 248 48.87 -2.29 2.78
CA GLU A 248 47.89 -3.24 2.23
C GLU A 248 46.96 -3.81 3.31
N LEU A 249 47.50 -4.09 4.51
CA LEU A 249 46.73 -4.58 5.65
C LEU A 249 45.75 -3.52 6.15
N GLU A 250 46.20 -2.27 6.25
CA GLU A 250 45.35 -1.16 6.69
C GLU A 250 44.23 -0.86 5.66
N GLU A 251 44.53 -0.93 4.36
CA GLU A 251 43.50 -0.85 3.31
C GLU A 251 42.47 -1.99 3.45
N ALA A 252 42.94 -3.23 3.65
CA ALA A 252 42.05 -4.37 3.86
C ALA A 252 41.17 -4.22 5.10
N ARG A 253 41.69 -3.66 6.20
CA ARG A 253 40.92 -3.33 7.40
C ARG A 253 39.84 -2.29 7.11
N ASN A 254 40.18 -1.21 6.42
CA ASN A 254 39.22 -0.17 6.06
C ASN A 254 38.08 -0.72 5.16
N ASN A 255 38.43 -1.57 4.20
CA ASN A 255 37.45 -2.24 3.34
C ASN A 255 36.54 -3.20 4.13
N LEU A 256 37.10 -3.95 5.09
CA LEU A 256 36.32 -4.81 5.99
C LEU A 256 35.32 -3.98 6.80
N ASN A 257 35.78 -2.90 7.44
CA ASN A 257 34.93 -2.02 8.25
C ASN A 257 33.78 -1.44 7.42
N LEU A 258 34.06 -0.91 6.22
CA LEU A 258 33.02 -0.40 5.31
C LEU A 258 32.01 -1.49 4.89
N SER A 259 32.49 -2.71 4.65
CA SER A 259 31.60 -3.84 4.33
C SER A 259 30.74 -4.25 5.54
N GLU A 260 31.27 -4.18 6.75
CA GLU A 260 30.53 -4.46 7.98
C GLU A 260 29.45 -3.40 8.24
N GLU A 261 29.75 -2.12 8.05
CA GLU A 261 28.76 -1.03 8.14
C GLU A 261 27.61 -1.21 7.14
N LYS A 262 27.92 -1.55 5.88
CA LYS A 262 26.91 -1.85 4.86
C LYS A 262 26.06 -3.06 5.25
N ARG A 263 26.69 -4.12 5.80
CA ARG A 263 25.97 -5.30 6.30
C ARG A 263 25.00 -4.91 7.41
N GLU A 264 25.40 -4.05 8.34
CA GLU A 264 24.54 -3.58 9.43
C GLU A 264 23.38 -2.71 8.94
N GLN A 265 23.63 -1.82 7.97
CA GLN A 265 22.59 -1.04 7.33
C GLN A 265 21.53 -1.92 6.67
N ILE A 266 21.97 -2.94 5.90
CA ILE A 266 21.06 -3.90 5.25
C ILE A 266 20.27 -4.69 6.31
N LEU A 267 20.91 -5.11 7.40
CA LEU A 267 20.23 -5.81 8.49
C LEU A 267 19.16 -4.94 9.15
N TRP A 268 19.44 -3.65 9.38
CA TRP A 268 18.46 -2.72 9.93
C TRP A 268 17.27 -2.54 8.98
N GLN A 269 17.53 -2.32 7.68
CA GLN A 269 16.48 -2.22 6.66
C GLN A 269 15.63 -3.49 6.58
N ASN A 270 16.27 -4.67 6.61
CA ASN A 270 15.56 -5.94 6.59
C ASN A 270 14.64 -6.10 7.81
N LYS A 271 15.12 -5.74 9.01
CA LYS A 271 14.33 -5.77 10.24
C LYS A 271 13.14 -4.81 10.17
N GLN A 272 13.30 -3.63 9.55
CA GLN A 272 12.21 -2.68 9.35
C GLN A 272 11.16 -3.24 8.37
N LEU A 273 11.57 -3.73 7.21
CA LEU A 273 10.69 -4.37 6.24
C LEU A 273 9.97 -5.60 6.83
N GLN A 274 10.62 -6.36 7.71
CA GLN A 274 10.01 -7.47 8.41
C GLN A 274 8.84 -7.01 9.31
N LYS A 275 9.00 -5.89 10.03
CA LYS A 275 7.92 -5.32 10.85
C LYS A 275 6.76 -4.81 9.99
N GLU A 276 7.06 -4.13 8.89
CA GLU A 276 6.03 -3.66 7.95
C GLU A 276 5.27 -4.82 7.32
N ASN A 277 5.97 -5.89 6.93
CA ASN A 277 5.35 -7.10 6.41
C ASN A 277 4.45 -7.79 7.46
N GLN A 278 4.90 -7.87 8.72
CA GLN A 278 4.05 -8.36 9.82
C GLN A 278 2.80 -7.49 10.01
N SER A 279 2.93 -6.16 9.97
CA SER A 279 1.79 -5.23 10.09
C SER A 279 0.80 -5.38 8.93
N LEU A 280 1.31 -5.47 7.70
CA LEU A 280 0.47 -5.71 6.52
C LEU A 280 -0.25 -7.05 6.60
N ASN A 281 0.42 -8.10 7.07
CA ASN A 281 -0.20 -9.41 7.27
C ASN A 281 -1.36 -9.34 8.26
N ILE A 282 -1.19 -8.66 9.40
CA ILE A 282 -2.28 -8.42 10.38
C ILE A 282 -3.45 -7.66 9.73
N LYS A 283 -3.18 -6.67 8.88
CA LYS A 283 -4.24 -5.93 8.16
C LYS A 283 -4.98 -6.82 7.17
N VAL A 284 -4.26 -7.68 6.44
CA VAL A 284 -4.86 -8.65 5.52
C VAL A 284 -5.77 -9.62 6.27
N THR A 285 -5.32 -10.18 7.41
CA THR A 285 -6.15 -11.09 8.20
C THR A 285 -7.40 -10.39 8.75
N SER A 286 -7.27 -9.15 9.23
CA SER A 286 -8.41 -8.37 9.72
C SER A 286 -9.45 -8.08 8.62
N LEU A 287 -9.01 -7.73 7.41
CA LEU A 287 -9.90 -7.54 6.26
C LEU A 287 -10.56 -8.85 5.81
N GLN A 288 -9.84 -9.97 5.86
CA GLN A 288 -10.41 -11.29 5.57
C GLN A 288 -11.52 -11.65 6.57
N GLU A 289 -11.33 -11.38 7.86
CA GLU A 289 -12.37 -11.57 8.88
C GLU A 289 -13.60 -10.69 8.63
N GLU A 290 -13.40 -9.44 8.22
CA GLU A 290 -14.50 -8.53 7.87
C GLU A 290 -15.28 -9.01 6.64
N ILE A 291 -14.58 -9.50 5.60
CA ILE A 291 -15.23 -10.10 4.42
C ILE A 291 -16.10 -11.29 4.83
N ILE A 292 -15.60 -12.16 5.72
CA ILE A 292 -16.37 -13.30 6.24
C ILE A 292 -17.61 -12.81 6.99
N ARG A 293 -17.49 -11.83 7.89
CA ARG A 293 -18.64 -11.25 8.60
C ARG A 293 -19.68 -10.67 7.64
N ASN A 294 -19.26 -9.83 6.69
CA ASN A 294 -20.16 -9.23 5.70
C ASN A 294 -20.86 -10.29 4.83
N SER A 295 -20.17 -11.38 4.50
CA SER A 295 -20.78 -12.51 3.79
C SER A 295 -21.87 -13.19 4.61
N MET A 296 -21.65 -13.40 5.91
CA MET A 296 -22.67 -13.97 6.80
C MET A 296 -23.89 -13.07 6.91
N ASP A 297 -23.69 -11.76 7.08
CA ASP A 297 -24.77 -10.78 7.17
C ASP A 297 -25.58 -10.72 5.87
N THR A 298 -24.89 -10.72 4.72
CA THR A 298 -25.53 -10.76 3.40
C THR A 298 -26.37 -12.03 3.24
N ASN A 299 -25.86 -13.19 3.66
CA ASN A 299 -26.62 -14.45 3.63
C ASN A 299 -27.86 -14.39 4.55
N GLY A 300 -27.74 -13.76 5.73
CA GLY A 300 -28.86 -13.54 6.64
C GLY A 300 -29.95 -12.65 6.03
N LEU A 301 -29.55 -11.54 5.40
CA LEU A 301 -30.46 -10.65 4.69
C LEU A 301 -31.15 -11.34 3.51
N GLN A 302 -30.42 -12.13 2.71
CA GLN A 302 -30.99 -12.91 1.62
C GLN A 302 -32.07 -13.89 2.10
N LYS A 303 -31.83 -14.60 3.22
CA LYS A 303 -32.85 -15.47 3.83
C LYS A 303 -34.10 -14.69 4.22
N LYS A 304 -33.94 -13.52 4.84
CA LYS A 304 -35.07 -12.66 5.23
C LYS A 304 -35.83 -12.13 4.02
N ILE A 305 -35.14 -11.77 2.93
CA ILE A 305 -35.77 -11.34 1.68
C ILE A 305 -36.59 -12.49 1.07
N LEU A 306 -36.07 -13.72 1.07
CA LEU A 306 -36.80 -14.89 0.57
C LEU A 306 -38.05 -15.19 1.40
N GLU A 307 -37.94 -15.11 2.73
CA GLU A 307 -39.08 -15.30 3.63
C GLU A 307 -40.16 -14.24 3.42
N LEU A 308 -39.77 -12.97 3.34
CA LEU A 308 -40.71 -11.88 3.06
C LEU A 308 -41.36 -12.03 1.68
N SER A 309 -40.60 -12.42 0.65
CA SER A 309 -41.14 -12.68 -0.69
C SER A 309 -42.17 -13.81 -0.69
N LYS A 310 -41.93 -14.89 0.06
CA LYS A 310 -42.89 -15.98 0.24
C LYS A 310 -44.18 -15.48 0.91
N ASN A 311 -44.05 -14.66 1.96
CA ASN A 311 -45.21 -14.10 2.66
C ASN A 311 -46.00 -13.14 1.77
N THR A 312 -45.33 -12.30 0.98
CA THR A 312 -45.98 -11.42 0.00
C THR A 312 -46.79 -12.23 -1.02
N ALA A 313 -46.21 -13.28 -1.62
CA ALA A 313 -46.92 -14.13 -2.57
C ALA A 313 -48.16 -14.82 -1.94
N GLN A 314 -48.05 -15.25 -0.68
CA GLN A 314 -49.19 -15.82 0.05
C GLN A 314 -50.32 -14.80 0.27
N LEU A 315 -49.96 -13.57 0.64
CA LEU A 315 -50.92 -12.47 0.83
C LEU A 315 -51.57 -12.05 -0.49
N GLU A 316 -50.83 -12.04 -1.60
CA GLU A 316 -51.38 -11.79 -2.94
C GLU A 316 -52.43 -12.84 -3.33
N ILE A 317 -52.15 -14.12 -3.10
CA ILE A 317 -53.12 -15.20 -3.33
C ILE A 317 -54.37 -14.99 -2.46
N GLN A 318 -54.19 -14.65 -1.18
CA GLN A 318 -55.31 -14.40 -0.26
C GLN A 318 -56.16 -13.20 -0.71
N ALA A 319 -55.52 -12.11 -1.15
CA ALA A 319 -56.21 -10.94 -1.68
C ALA A 319 -57.05 -11.29 -2.92
N HIS A 320 -56.51 -12.05 -3.87
CA HIS A 320 -57.25 -12.51 -5.05
C HIS A 320 -58.47 -13.38 -4.70
N VAL A 321 -58.36 -14.24 -3.68
CA VAL A 321 -59.49 -15.06 -3.20
C VAL A 321 -60.59 -14.17 -2.61
N TYR A 322 -60.24 -13.18 -1.80
CA TYR A 322 -61.21 -12.25 -1.26
C TYR A 322 -61.85 -11.38 -2.34
N GLU A 323 -61.08 -10.88 -3.31
CA GLU A 323 -61.59 -10.11 -4.45
C GLU A 323 -62.61 -10.92 -5.24
N SER A 324 -62.29 -12.17 -5.60
CA SER A 324 -63.24 -13.08 -6.27
C SER A 324 -64.51 -13.31 -5.45
N THR A 325 -64.38 -13.47 -4.13
CA THR A 325 -65.53 -13.65 -3.23
C THR A 325 -66.42 -12.41 -3.19
N VAL A 326 -65.83 -11.21 -3.16
CA VAL A 326 -66.56 -9.94 -3.18
C VAL A 326 -67.30 -9.78 -4.51
N VAL A 327 -66.64 -10.01 -5.64
CA VAL A 327 -67.27 -9.96 -6.98
C VAL A 327 -68.46 -10.92 -7.08
N ASN A 328 -68.33 -12.15 -6.56
CA ASN A 328 -69.43 -13.11 -6.55
C ASN A 328 -70.60 -12.64 -5.68
N LYS A 329 -70.33 -12.07 -4.50
CA LYS A 329 -71.38 -11.50 -3.64
C LYS A 329 -72.06 -10.30 -4.28
N GLU A 330 -71.31 -9.44 -4.96
CA GLU A 330 -71.83 -8.27 -5.67
C GLU A 330 -72.74 -8.68 -6.83
N ALA A 331 -72.35 -9.69 -7.61
CA ALA A 331 -73.21 -10.27 -8.66
C ALA A 331 -74.51 -10.87 -8.08
N SER A 332 -74.43 -11.60 -6.97
CA SER A 332 -75.62 -12.14 -6.28
C SER A 332 -76.53 -11.02 -5.74
N LEU A 333 -75.95 -9.94 -5.21
CA LEU A 333 -76.69 -8.78 -4.72
C LEU A 333 -77.41 -8.06 -5.87
N LEU A 334 -76.75 -7.84 -7.01
CA LEU A 334 -77.35 -7.25 -8.20
C LEU A 334 -78.50 -8.10 -8.73
N GLN A 335 -78.37 -9.43 -8.72
CA GLN A 335 -79.46 -10.32 -9.11
C GLN A 335 -80.66 -10.17 -8.17
N LYS A 336 -80.44 -10.18 -6.85
CA LYS A 336 -81.51 -9.96 -5.87
C LYS A 336 -82.18 -8.60 -6.04
N GLU A 337 -81.42 -7.55 -6.37
CA GLU A 337 -81.98 -6.23 -6.65
C GLU A 337 -82.88 -6.24 -7.90
N GLN A 338 -82.50 -6.99 -8.94
CA GLN A 338 -83.31 -7.18 -10.14
C GLN A 338 -84.61 -7.94 -9.83
N ASP A 339 -84.53 -9.03 -9.06
CA ASP A 339 -85.70 -9.81 -8.64
C ASP A 339 -86.66 -8.93 -7.80
N ILE A 340 -86.13 -8.08 -6.92
CA ILE A 340 -86.94 -7.10 -6.16
C ILE A 340 -87.63 -6.10 -7.09
N LYS A 341 -86.97 -5.61 -8.14
CA LYS A 341 -87.59 -4.70 -9.13
C LYS A 341 -88.73 -5.39 -9.87
N GLU A 342 -88.54 -6.64 -10.28
CA GLU A 342 -89.58 -7.45 -10.94
C GLU A 342 -90.77 -7.71 -10.00
N LEU A 343 -90.53 -8.11 -8.76
CA LEU A 343 -91.58 -8.28 -7.75
C LEU A 343 -92.36 -6.98 -7.48
N LYS A 344 -91.69 -5.82 -7.48
CA LYS A 344 -92.40 -4.53 -7.36
C LYS A 344 -93.33 -4.26 -8.55
N LEU A 345 -92.91 -4.61 -9.77
CA LEU A 345 -93.75 -4.46 -10.96
C LEU A 345 -94.99 -5.37 -10.88
N THR A 346 -94.81 -6.63 -10.50
CA THR A 346 -95.94 -7.58 -10.36
C THR A 346 -96.92 -7.15 -9.26
N ILE A 347 -96.45 -6.57 -8.16
CA ILE A 347 -97.32 -5.97 -7.13
C ILE A 347 -98.17 -4.83 -7.70
N VAL A 348 -97.57 -3.95 -8.52
CA VAL A 348 -98.29 -2.84 -9.17
C VAL A 348 -99.36 -3.37 -10.13
N GLU A 349 -99.03 -4.38 -10.92
CA GLU A 349 -99.98 -5.05 -11.82
C GLU A 349 -101.14 -5.69 -11.05
N CYS A 350 -100.85 -6.47 -10.01
CA CYS A 350 -101.86 -7.07 -9.13
C CYS A 350 -102.75 -6.00 -8.49
N SER A 351 -102.16 -4.88 -8.03
CA SER A 351 -102.90 -3.77 -7.44
C SER A 351 -103.87 -3.15 -8.47
N SER A 352 -103.43 -2.99 -9.73
CA SER A 352 -104.28 -2.50 -10.82
C SER A 352 -105.45 -3.46 -11.13
N ILE A 353 -105.19 -4.77 -11.13
CA ILE A 353 -106.23 -5.80 -11.28
C ILE A 353 -107.24 -5.70 -10.13
N ILE A 354 -106.76 -5.57 -8.88
CA ILE A 354 -107.63 -5.41 -7.70
C ILE A 354 -108.51 -4.17 -7.81
N GLU A 355 -107.96 -3.01 -8.21
CA GLU A 355 -108.76 -1.79 -8.40
C GLU A 355 -109.82 -1.96 -9.50
N THR A 356 -109.46 -2.62 -10.61
CA THR A 356 -110.39 -2.90 -11.72
C THR A 356 -111.55 -3.78 -11.25
N LEU A 357 -111.24 -4.90 -10.58
CA LEU A 357 -112.25 -5.80 -10.02
C LEU A 357 -113.12 -5.10 -8.96
N ARG A 358 -112.55 -4.20 -8.15
CA ARG A 358 -113.29 -3.40 -7.18
C ARG A 358 -114.26 -2.44 -7.86
N ALA A 359 -113.86 -1.79 -8.95
CA ALA A 359 -114.74 -0.92 -9.73
C ALA A 359 -115.88 -1.72 -10.38
N GLU A 360 -115.60 -2.89 -10.96
CA GLU A 360 -116.61 -3.78 -11.53
C GLU A 360 -117.62 -4.26 -10.47
N LYS A 361 -117.13 -4.66 -9.29
CA LYS A 361 -117.98 -5.02 -8.15
C LYS A 361 -118.92 -3.86 -7.77
N ASN A 362 -118.40 -2.65 -7.64
CA ASN A 362 -119.20 -1.48 -7.27
C ASN A 362 -120.27 -1.17 -8.32
N LYS A 363 -119.92 -1.21 -9.61
CA LYS A 363 -120.87 -1.04 -10.72
C LYS A 363 -121.97 -2.10 -10.71
N LEU A 364 -121.62 -3.35 -10.43
CA LEU A 364 -122.62 -4.43 -10.29
C LEU A 364 -123.54 -4.19 -9.09
N LEU A 365 -123.01 -3.70 -7.96
CA LEU A 365 -123.77 -3.37 -6.76
C LEU A 365 -124.77 -2.23 -7.03
N GLU A 366 -124.33 -1.16 -7.71
CA GLU A 366 -125.20 -0.06 -8.15
C GLU A 366 -126.32 -0.56 -9.08
N ASN A 367 -126.01 -1.41 -10.06
CA ASN A 367 -127.00 -2.00 -10.94
C ASN A 367 -128.04 -2.84 -10.16
N ILE A 368 -127.60 -3.61 -9.16
CA ILE A 368 -128.50 -4.38 -8.28
C ILE A 368 -129.40 -3.44 -7.47
N GLN A 369 -128.85 -2.35 -6.91
CA GLN A 369 -129.64 -1.36 -6.17
C GLN A 369 -130.68 -0.66 -7.06
N LEU A 370 -130.31 -0.28 -8.29
CA LEU A 370 -131.25 0.30 -9.27
C LEU A 370 -132.38 -0.69 -9.60
N MET A 371 -132.06 -1.95 -9.88
CA MET A 371 -133.08 -3.00 -10.11
C MET A 371 -134.00 -3.18 -8.90
N GLN A 372 -133.44 -3.18 -7.67
CA GLN A 372 -134.25 -3.25 -6.44
C GLN A 372 -135.18 -2.03 -6.32
N GLN A 373 -134.71 -0.83 -6.62
CA GLN A 373 -135.51 0.39 -6.57
C GLN A 373 -136.63 0.40 -7.63
N GLU A 374 -136.36 -0.10 -8.83
CA GLU A 374 -137.33 -0.27 -9.90
C GLU A 374 -138.42 -1.29 -9.53
N LEU A 375 -138.04 -2.43 -8.94
CA LEU A 375 -138.96 -3.43 -8.38
C LEU A 375 -139.88 -2.85 -7.30
N ILE A 376 -139.32 -2.02 -6.40
CA ILE A 376 -140.10 -1.30 -5.38
C ILE A 376 -141.07 -0.31 -6.03
N SER A 377 -140.67 0.43 -7.08
CA SER A 377 -141.53 1.40 -7.78
C SER A 377 -142.70 0.76 -8.53
N ASN A 378 -142.56 -0.50 -8.96
CA ASN A 378 -143.58 -1.28 -9.67
C ASN A 378 -144.58 -1.99 -8.72
N GLY A 379 -144.57 -1.68 -7.43
CA GLY A 379 -145.56 -2.15 -6.44
C GLY A 379 -145.32 -3.56 -5.88
N LEU A 380 -144.16 -4.17 -6.16
CA LEU A 380 -143.79 -5.49 -5.63
C LEU A 380 -142.89 -5.32 -4.40
N ASN A 381 -143.49 -5.27 -3.22
CA ASN A 381 -142.73 -5.14 -1.97
C ASN A 381 -142.22 -6.52 -1.51
N PHE A 382 -140.92 -6.78 -1.68
CA PHE A 382 -140.24 -7.96 -1.12
C PHE A 382 -139.00 -7.52 -0.34
N PRO A 383 -138.85 -7.90 0.95
CA PRO A 383 -137.64 -7.61 1.72
C PRO A 383 -136.53 -8.57 1.30
N LEU A 384 -135.71 -8.18 0.32
CA LEU A 384 -134.49 -8.93 -0.04
C LEU A 384 -133.24 -8.39 0.65
N LEU A 385 -133.38 -7.96 1.90
CA LEU A 385 -132.27 -7.65 2.81
C LEU A 385 -132.25 -8.66 3.97
N TYR A 386 -132.41 -9.95 3.65
CA TYR A 386 -131.92 -11.01 4.51
C TYR A 386 -130.43 -11.17 4.25
N LYS A 387 -129.62 -10.65 5.19
CA LYS A 387 -128.26 -11.11 5.52
C LYS A 387 -127.48 -11.79 4.38
N PHE A 388 -126.75 -10.99 3.61
CA PHE A 388 -125.57 -11.48 2.89
C PHE A 388 -124.26 -11.04 3.58
N ASN A 389 -124.33 -10.82 4.90
CA ASN A 389 -123.19 -10.48 5.75
C ASN A 389 -123.03 -11.48 6.92
N SER A 390 -123.54 -12.70 6.76
CA SER A 390 -123.32 -13.80 7.68
C SER A 390 -123.07 -15.04 6.84
N ASN A 391 -121.95 -15.72 7.09
CA ASN A 391 -121.55 -17.02 6.52
C ASN A 391 -120.72 -16.95 5.22
N ILE A 392 -119.59 -16.25 5.25
CA ILE A 392 -118.36 -16.93 4.81
C ILE A 392 -117.76 -17.54 6.10
N PRO A 393 -117.37 -18.82 6.11
CA PRO A 393 -116.93 -19.50 7.32
C PRO A 393 -115.80 -18.74 8.01
N GLU A 394 -115.92 -18.65 9.32
CA GLU A 394 -115.01 -18.13 10.35
C GLU A 394 -113.67 -18.89 10.41
N GLY A 395 -113.11 -19.29 9.27
CA GLY A 395 -111.94 -20.15 9.17
C GLY A 395 -110.84 -19.71 8.21
N MET A 396 -111.01 -18.66 7.38
CA MET A 396 -110.01 -18.34 6.34
C MET A 396 -109.78 -16.84 6.07
N SER A 397 -110.15 -15.93 6.97
CA SER A 397 -109.94 -14.49 6.74
C SER A 397 -109.71 -13.69 8.01
N SER A 398 -108.84 -14.18 8.89
CA SER A 398 -108.28 -13.35 9.94
C SER A 398 -106.84 -13.04 9.60
N LEU A 399 -106.54 -11.75 9.47
CA LEU A 399 -105.20 -11.18 9.40
C LEU A 399 -104.30 -11.75 10.53
N HIS A 400 -104.92 -12.25 11.60
CA HIS A 400 -104.27 -12.95 12.69
C HIS A 400 -103.69 -14.33 12.31
N CYS A 401 -104.37 -15.13 11.48
CA CYS A 401 -103.90 -16.46 11.07
C CYS A 401 -102.78 -16.37 10.03
N GLU A 402 -102.84 -15.36 9.12
CA GLU A 402 -101.72 -15.05 8.23
C GLU A 402 -100.52 -14.46 8.98
N LEU A 403 -100.73 -13.62 10.00
CA LEU A 403 -99.65 -13.13 10.87
C LEU A 403 -99.02 -14.24 11.72
N GLU A 404 -99.81 -15.22 12.18
CA GLU A 404 -99.32 -16.36 12.96
C GLU A 404 -98.55 -17.36 12.07
N LEU A 405 -98.92 -17.52 10.80
CA LEU A 405 -98.14 -18.27 9.79
C LEU A 405 -96.84 -17.54 9.39
N ALA A 406 -96.85 -16.20 9.34
CA ALA A 406 -95.64 -15.41 9.12
C ALA A 406 -94.72 -15.38 10.36
N GLN A 407 -95.28 -15.39 11.57
CA GLN A 407 -94.52 -15.46 12.83
C GLN A 407 -93.99 -16.87 13.16
N SER A 408 -94.68 -17.92 12.71
CA SER A 408 -94.26 -19.33 12.87
C SER A 408 -93.31 -19.83 11.78
N SER A 409 -92.91 -18.96 10.84
CA SER A 409 -91.74 -19.20 9.99
C SER A 409 -90.46 -19.07 10.82
N GLU A 410 -90.21 -20.11 11.62
CA GLU A 410 -89.08 -20.26 12.54
C GLU A 410 -87.74 -20.19 11.80
N ILE A 411 -87.74 -20.46 10.48
CA ILE A 411 -86.56 -20.41 9.61
C ILE A 411 -86.02 -18.98 9.49
N ILE A 412 -86.89 -17.98 9.35
CA ILE A 412 -86.45 -16.58 9.16
C ILE A 412 -85.98 -16.00 10.50
N ARG A 413 -86.66 -16.25 11.62
CA ARG A 413 -86.20 -15.67 12.90
C ARG A 413 -84.86 -16.27 13.36
N THR A 414 -84.67 -17.57 13.19
CA THR A 414 -83.44 -18.27 13.63
C THR A 414 -82.24 -17.91 12.75
N GLU A 415 -82.42 -17.71 11.45
CA GLU A 415 -81.36 -17.22 10.57
C GLU A 415 -80.91 -15.81 10.93
N TRP A 416 -81.84 -14.90 11.24
CA TRP A 416 -81.50 -13.52 11.58
C TRP A 416 -80.85 -13.40 12.96
N THR A 417 -81.28 -14.18 13.96
CA THR A 417 -80.58 -14.24 15.25
C THR A 417 -79.22 -14.94 15.15
N SER A 418 -79.09 -15.98 14.32
CA SER A 418 -77.79 -16.63 14.09
C SER A 418 -76.80 -15.73 13.35
N LEU A 419 -77.28 -14.91 12.42
CA LEU A 419 -76.45 -13.97 11.68
C LEU A 419 -75.99 -12.81 12.59
N ASP A 420 -76.87 -12.31 13.45
CA ASP A 420 -76.57 -11.27 14.44
C ASP A 420 -75.54 -11.77 15.48
N GLU A 421 -75.74 -12.98 16.04
CA GLU A 421 -74.79 -13.60 16.97
C GLU A 421 -73.43 -13.91 16.32
N THR A 422 -73.41 -14.30 15.05
CA THR A 422 -72.15 -14.58 14.33
C THR A 422 -71.42 -13.28 14.00
N LEU A 423 -72.14 -12.23 13.60
CA LEU A 423 -71.57 -10.92 13.32
C LEU A 423 -70.99 -10.29 14.59
N ASP A 424 -71.70 -10.33 15.72
CA ASP A 424 -71.20 -9.86 17.01
C ASP A 424 -69.94 -10.63 17.45
N ARG A 425 -69.89 -11.94 17.19
CA ARG A 425 -68.72 -12.78 17.50
C ARG A 425 -67.51 -12.46 16.61
N GLU A 426 -67.73 -12.18 15.33
CA GLU A 426 -66.66 -11.78 14.40
C GLU A 426 -66.16 -10.36 14.67
N VAL A 427 -67.04 -9.43 15.03
CA VAL A 427 -66.70 -8.07 15.44
C VAL A 427 -65.89 -8.09 16.74
N LEU A 428 -66.25 -8.94 17.71
CA LEU A 428 -65.46 -9.18 18.93
C LEU A 428 -64.05 -9.72 18.62
N LEU A 429 -63.92 -10.64 17.66
CA LEU A 429 -62.62 -11.19 17.24
C LEU A 429 -61.76 -10.15 16.50
N LEU A 430 -62.36 -9.26 15.71
CA LEU A 430 -61.66 -8.17 15.03
C LEU A 430 -61.23 -7.05 16.00
N LEU A 431 -62.07 -6.72 16.99
CA LEU A 431 -61.75 -5.76 18.05
C LEU A 431 -60.67 -6.26 19.01
N GLN A 432 -60.48 -7.59 19.11
CA GLN A 432 -59.47 -8.16 20.00
C GLN A 432 -58.03 -7.98 19.50
N GLY A 433 -57.83 -7.61 18.23
CA GLY A 433 -56.54 -7.20 17.67
C GLY A 433 -55.39 -8.22 17.81
N PRO A 434 -54.23 -7.97 17.17
CA PRO A 434 -53.03 -8.82 17.31
C PRO A 434 -52.37 -8.73 18.70
N GLU A 435 -52.83 -7.82 19.57
CA GLU A 435 -52.27 -7.59 20.91
C GLU A 435 -52.51 -8.77 21.86
N TYR A 436 -53.66 -9.46 21.78
CA TYR A 436 -53.94 -10.62 22.62
C TYR A 436 -53.03 -11.83 22.30
N ALA A 437 -52.71 -12.04 21.01
CA ALA A 437 -51.73 -13.04 20.60
C ALA A 437 -50.30 -12.63 21.03
N GLY A 438 -50.00 -11.33 20.99
CA GLY A 438 -48.76 -10.74 21.48
C GLY A 438 -48.54 -10.91 22.99
N GLU A 439 -49.58 -10.73 23.81
CA GLU A 439 -49.50 -10.93 25.27
C GLU A 439 -49.31 -12.40 25.65
N LYS A 440 -49.96 -13.32 24.94
CA LYS A 440 -49.78 -14.77 25.15
C LYS A 440 -48.38 -15.21 24.77
N PHE A 441 -47.85 -14.71 23.65
CA PHE A 441 -46.47 -14.92 23.24
C PHE A 441 -45.46 -14.30 24.21
N LYS A 442 -45.73 -13.08 24.69
CA LYS A 442 -44.91 -12.39 25.70
C LYS A 442 -44.88 -13.16 27.01
N THR A 443 -46.00 -13.71 27.46
CA THR A 443 -46.09 -14.56 28.66
C THR A 443 -45.30 -15.86 28.49
N ILE A 444 -45.40 -16.52 27.33
CA ILE A 444 -44.63 -17.73 27.01
C ILE A 444 -43.12 -17.43 26.99
N MET A 445 -42.71 -16.33 26.36
CA MET A 445 -41.32 -15.89 26.32
C MET A 445 -40.80 -15.53 27.72
N GLN A 446 -41.63 -14.90 28.55
CA GLN A 446 -41.26 -14.52 29.92
C GLN A 446 -41.15 -15.74 30.84
N ASN A 447 -41.94 -16.79 30.63
CA ASN A 447 -41.83 -18.07 31.32
C ASN A 447 -40.57 -18.87 30.91
N LEU A 448 -40.21 -18.82 29.62
CA LEU A 448 -38.97 -19.43 29.11
C LEU A 448 -37.72 -18.71 29.61
N VAL A 449 -37.76 -17.37 29.70
CA VAL A 449 -36.64 -16.54 30.23
C VAL A 449 -36.51 -16.65 31.75
N SER A 450 -37.61 -16.90 32.48
CA SER A 450 -37.61 -17.03 33.95
C SER A 450 -37.38 -18.45 34.46
N GLY A 451 -37.12 -19.43 33.58
CA GLY A 451 -36.76 -20.80 33.96
C GLY A 451 -37.86 -21.58 34.70
N LYS A 452 -39.13 -21.17 34.61
CA LYS A 452 -40.27 -21.91 35.17
C LYS A 452 -40.99 -22.67 34.06
N VAL A 453 -40.41 -23.81 33.68
CA VAL A 453 -41.15 -24.89 33.04
C VAL A 453 -41.16 -26.04 34.03
N CYS A 454 -42.23 -26.13 34.82
CA CYS A 454 -42.63 -27.42 35.38
C CYS A 454 -43.34 -28.16 34.26
N MET A 455 -42.75 -29.28 33.84
CA MET A 455 -43.40 -30.31 33.05
C MET A 455 -44.45 -30.99 33.92
N ASP A 456 -45.69 -31.02 33.45
CA ASP A 456 -46.64 -32.12 33.65
C ASP A 456 -47.29 -32.43 32.29
#